data_AF-G7L7Y5-F1
#
_entry.id   AF-G7L7Y5-F1
#
_cell.length_a   1.000
_cell.length_b   1.000
_cell.length_c   1.000
_cell.angle_alpha   90.00
_cell.angle_beta   90.00
_cell.angle_gamma   90.00
#
_symmetry.space_group_name_H-M   'P 1'
#
loop_
_entity.id
_entity.type
_entity.pdbx_description
1 polymer ?
#
loop_
_entity_poly.entity_id
_entity_poly.type
_entity_poly.pdbx_seq_one_letter_code
_entity_poly.pdbx_strand_id
1 'polypeptide(L)'
;MTLGLWVLSFLLNLHFLSNVVFNLIMFRPFPGEIISAKVMSLDADGVRLSLGFFEDIYIPTHHMPYPSYYISKNNTRKWTWEYGEETDEFNIEISNEIRFQVLSVSYPTIPVEQAKESKPFAPMVVNGSLYHEGLGPVSWWQ
;
A
#
# COMPACT_ATOMS: atom_id res chain seq x y z
N MET A 1 57.87 -17.07 -32.73
CA MET A 1 56.41 -17.32 -32.73
C MET A 1 55.85 -17.14 -31.32
N THR A 2 55.64 -15.92 -30.84
CA THR A 2 54.93 -15.67 -29.54
C THR A 2 54.42 -14.24 -29.37
N LEU A 3 54.41 -13.40 -30.42
CA LEU A 3 53.92 -12.02 -30.32
C LEU A 3 52.43 -11.83 -30.62
N GLY A 4 51.72 -12.90 -31.05
CA GLY A 4 50.34 -12.80 -31.56
C GLY A 4 49.21 -13.02 -30.55
N LEU A 5 49.51 -13.51 -29.34
CA LEU A 5 48.47 -13.93 -28.37
C LEU A 5 48.14 -12.89 -27.30
N TRP A 6 49.03 -11.94 -27.02
CA TRP A 6 48.80 -10.91 -26.00
C TRP A 6 47.95 -9.72 -26.47
N VAL A 7 47.94 -9.43 -27.78
CA VAL A 7 47.13 -8.35 -28.34
C VAL A 7 45.63 -8.70 -28.36
N LEU A 8 45.29 -10.00 -28.46
CA LEU A 8 43.88 -10.44 -28.42
C LEU A 8 43.27 -10.45 -27.01
N SER A 9 44.07 -10.51 -25.95
CA SER A 9 43.56 -10.53 -24.57
C SER A 9 43.07 -9.15 -24.09
N PHE A 10 43.47 -8.07 -24.76
CA PHE A 10 43.10 -6.69 -24.39
C PHE A 10 41.77 -6.20 -24.99
N LEU A 11 41.08 -7.01 -25.82
CA LEU A 11 39.87 -6.58 -26.55
C LEU A 11 38.56 -7.24 -26.08
N LEU A 12 38.58 -8.11 -25.06
CA LEU A 12 37.37 -8.72 -24.51
C LEU A 12 36.95 -8.07 -23.19
N ASN A 13 36.55 -6.80 -23.26
CA ASN A 13 35.56 -6.24 -22.34
C ASN A 13 34.82 -5.08 -23.03
N LEU A 14 34.41 -5.27 -24.29
CA LEU A 14 33.42 -4.40 -24.89
C LEU A 14 32.05 -4.76 -24.28
N HIS A 15 31.69 -4.04 -23.21
CA HIS A 15 30.30 -3.95 -22.80
C HIS A 15 29.54 -3.24 -23.93
N PHE A 16 28.75 -4.00 -24.70
CA PHE A 16 27.85 -3.43 -25.69
C PHE A 16 26.70 -2.73 -24.96
N LEU A 17 26.72 -1.39 -24.98
CA LEU A 17 25.61 -0.57 -24.51
C LEU A 17 24.69 -0.29 -25.71
N SER A 18 23.50 -0.89 -25.70
CA SER A 18 22.45 -0.63 -26.69
C SER A 18 21.29 0.13 -26.05
N ASN A 19 20.82 1.17 -26.73
CA ASN A 19 19.59 1.86 -26.34
C ASN A 19 18.40 0.97 -26.65
N VAL A 20 17.54 0.74 -25.65
CA VAL A 20 16.33 -0.08 -25.79
C VAL A 20 15.11 0.79 -25.49
N VAL A 21 14.08 0.65 -26.32
CA VAL A 21 12.76 1.21 -26.11
C VAL A 21 11.81 0.05 -25.81
N PHE A 22 11.10 0.10 -24.69
CA PHE A 22 10.18 -0.94 -24.27
C PHE A 22 8.99 -0.33 -23.51
N ASN A 23 7.92 -1.10 -23.40
CA ASN A 23 6.74 -0.74 -22.61
C ASN A 23 6.77 -1.49 -21.28
N LEU A 24 6.39 -0.79 -20.20
CA LEU A 24 6.29 -1.36 -18.86
C LEU A 24 4.85 -1.22 -18.36
N ILE A 25 4.31 -2.29 -17.78
CA ILE A 25 3.05 -2.23 -17.02
C ILE A 25 3.38 -1.76 -15.61
N MET A 26 2.76 -0.66 -15.19
CA MET A 26 2.99 -0.06 -13.88
C MET A 26 1.68 0.03 -13.10
N PHE A 27 1.74 -0.36 -11.83
CA PHE A 27 0.69 -0.02 -10.88
C PHE A 27 0.80 1.47 -10.54
N ARG A 28 -0.21 2.26 -10.94
CA ARG A 28 -0.26 3.72 -10.76
C ARG A 28 -1.69 4.13 -10.41
N PRO A 29 -2.09 3.99 -9.13
CA PRO A 29 -3.42 4.41 -8.71
C PRO A 29 -3.59 5.93 -8.83
N PHE A 30 -4.83 6.40 -8.90
CA PHE A 30 -5.14 7.83 -9.02
C PHE A 30 -6.22 8.31 -8.05
N PRO A 31 -6.20 9.58 -7.61
CA PRO A 31 -7.25 10.13 -6.76
C PRO A 31 -8.66 9.91 -7.34
N GLY A 32 -9.58 9.42 -6.52
CA GLY A 32 -10.95 9.08 -6.88
C GLY A 32 -11.15 7.63 -7.32
N GLU A 33 -10.09 6.88 -7.63
CA GLU A 33 -10.17 5.46 -7.97
C GLU A 33 -10.67 4.63 -6.78
N ILE A 34 -11.58 3.68 -7.03
CA ILE A 34 -12.07 2.75 -6.01
C ILE A 34 -11.38 1.40 -6.19
N ILE A 35 -10.73 0.93 -5.14
CA ILE A 35 -9.93 -0.30 -5.16
C ILE A 35 -10.37 -1.21 -4.00
N SER A 36 -10.44 -2.52 -4.26
CA SER A 36 -10.60 -3.53 -3.21
C SER A 36 -9.25 -4.03 -2.71
N ALA A 37 -9.04 -4.02 -1.40
CA ALA A 37 -7.82 -4.51 -0.75
C ALA A 37 -8.13 -5.21 0.58
N LYS A 38 -7.22 -6.03 1.08
CA LYS A 38 -7.38 -6.72 2.37
C LYS A 38 -6.83 -5.90 3.51
N VAL A 39 -7.49 -5.94 4.67
CA VAL A 39 -6.92 -5.39 5.91
C VAL A 39 -5.70 -6.20 6.32
N MET A 40 -4.53 -5.54 6.28
CA MET A 40 -3.25 -6.10 6.71
C MET A 40 -3.04 -5.89 8.21
N SER A 41 -3.30 -4.67 8.69
CA SER A 41 -3.21 -4.31 10.10
C SER A 41 -4.12 -3.14 10.42
N LEU A 42 -4.45 -2.98 11.70
CA LEU A 42 -5.26 -1.88 12.21
C LEU A 42 -4.77 -1.49 13.60
N ASP A 43 -4.86 -0.21 13.92
CA ASP A 43 -4.50 0.39 15.19
C ASP A 43 -5.33 1.67 15.42
N ALA A 44 -5.00 2.44 16.45
CA ALA A 44 -5.73 3.67 16.79
C ALA A 44 -5.55 4.80 15.76
N ASP A 45 -4.50 4.74 14.92
CA ASP A 45 -4.23 5.74 13.90
C ASP A 45 -5.00 5.44 12.60
N GLY A 46 -5.37 4.17 12.37
CA GLY A 46 -6.27 3.78 11.29
C GLY A 46 -6.10 2.34 10.83
N VAL A 47 -6.17 2.14 9.52
CA VAL A 47 -6.11 0.83 8.87
C VAL A 47 -5.07 0.82 7.75
N ARG A 48 -4.25 -0.23 7.72
CA ARG A 48 -3.31 -0.51 6.62
C ARG A 48 -3.87 -1.63 5.74
N LEU A 49 -3.86 -1.41 4.44
CA LEU A 49 -4.39 -2.35 3.45
C LEU A 49 -3.29 -2.97 2.61
N SER A 50 -3.56 -4.16 2.05
CA SER A 50 -2.68 -4.87 1.14
C SER A 50 -3.44 -5.36 -0.09
N LEU A 51 -2.82 -5.17 -1.26
CA LEU A 51 -3.23 -5.76 -2.54
C LEU A 51 -2.52 -7.11 -2.81
N GLY A 52 -1.74 -7.61 -1.84
CA GLY A 52 -0.88 -8.78 -1.99
C GLY A 52 0.48 -8.46 -2.60
N PHE A 53 0.56 -7.60 -3.61
CA PHE A 53 1.83 -7.14 -4.21
C PHE A 53 2.26 -5.74 -3.74
N PHE A 54 1.38 -5.00 -3.05
CA PHE A 54 1.61 -3.65 -2.56
C PHE A 54 0.91 -3.43 -1.22
N GLU A 55 1.60 -2.86 -0.23
CA GLU A 55 1.16 -2.81 1.18
C GLU A 55 1.23 -1.42 1.81
N ASP A 56 1.77 -0.42 1.12
CA ASP A 56 1.89 0.94 1.64
C ASP A 56 0.62 1.76 1.34
N ILE A 57 -0.53 1.18 1.73
CA ILE A 57 -1.87 1.75 1.60
C ILE A 57 -2.43 2.03 2.99
N TYR A 58 -2.83 3.27 3.25
CA TYR A 58 -3.27 3.71 4.57
C TYR A 58 -4.62 4.43 4.52
N ILE A 59 -5.52 4.06 5.43
CA ILE A 59 -6.75 4.79 5.74
C ILE A 59 -6.56 5.40 7.14
N PRO A 60 -6.31 6.71 7.27
CA PRO A 60 -6.17 7.32 8.57
C PRO A 60 -7.55 7.50 9.25
N THR A 61 -7.56 7.57 10.57
CA THR A 61 -8.77 7.70 11.41
C THR A 61 -9.76 8.77 10.94
N HIS A 62 -9.28 9.95 10.53
CA HIS A 62 -10.14 11.05 10.07
C HIS A 62 -10.77 10.82 8.68
N HIS A 63 -10.41 9.73 8.02
CA HIS A 63 -11.00 9.27 6.75
C HIS A 63 -11.75 7.94 6.91
N MET A 64 -12.01 7.50 8.14
CA MET A 64 -12.94 6.43 8.46
C MET A 64 -14.39 6.93 8.35
N PRO A 65 -15.39 6.01 8.30
CA PRO A 65 -16.79 6.38 8.40
C PRO A 65 -17.06 7.10 9.73
N TYR A 66 -18.09 7.95 9.77
CA TYR A 66 -18.45 8.68 10.99
C TYR A 66 -19.88 8.30 11.45
N PRO A 67 -20.12 8.09 12.76
CA PRO A 67 -19.14 7.99 13.84
C PRO A 67 -18.45 6.61 13.91
N SER A 68 -17.12 6.57 14.08
CA SER A 68 -16.39 5.31 14.28
C SER A 68 -15.29 5.43 15.34
N TYR A 69 -14.91 4.28 15.90
CA TYR A 69 -13.91 4.20 16.96
C TYR A 69 -13.12 2.88 16.93
N TYR A 70 -11.89 2.95 17.43
CA TYR A 70 -11.01 1.80 17.58
C TYR A 70 -11.18 1.13 18.95
N ILE A 71 -11.24 -0.20 18.95
CA ILE A 71 -11.31 -1.01 20.17
C ILE A 71 -10.08 -1.92 20.24
N SER A 72 -9.39 -1.91 21.38
CA SER A 72 -8.32 -2.85 21.72
C SER A 72 -8.53 -3.42 23.12
N LYS A 73 -9.30 -4.50 23.23
CA LYS A 73 -9.63 -5.16 24.52
C LYS A 73 -9.60 -6.68 24.36
N ASN A 74 -9.16 -7.40 25.38
CA ASN A 74 -9.17 -8.88 25.41
C ASN A 74 -8.54 -9.52 24.15
N ASN A 75 -7.39 -9.02 23.69
CA ASN A 75 -6.74 -9.42 22.43
C ASN A 75 -7.55 -9.21 21.14
N THR A 76 -8.73 -8.60 21.22
CA THR A 76 -9.52 -8.20 20.06
C THR A 76 -9.12 -6.78 19.66
N ARG A 77 -8.79 -6.61 18.38
CA ARG A 77 -8.51 -5.31 17.76
C ARG A 77 -9.44 -5.15 16.57
N LYS A 78 -10.27 -4.10 16.60
CA LYS A 78 -11.21 -3.80 15.52
C LYS A 78 -11.52 -2.32 15.45
N TRP A 79 -11.90 -1.84 14.28
CA TRP A 79 -12.60 -0.58 14.11
C TRP A 79 -14.09 -0.85 14.02
N THR A 80 -14.91 -0.03 14.68
CA THR A 80 -16.37 -0.15 14.68
C THR A 80 -16.96 1.12 14.11
N TRP A 81 -17.83 1.01 13.11
CA TRP A 81 -18.67 2.08 12.62
C TRP A 81 -20.05 1.95 13.25
N GLU A 82 -20.48 3.00 13.95
CA GLU A 82 -21.82 3.12 14.52
C GLU A 82 -22.73 3.71 13.44
N TYR A 83 -23.59 2.87 12.87
CA TYR A 83 -24.52 3.29 11.83
C TYR A 83 -25.88 2.65 12.04
N GLY A 84 -26.93 3.47 12.09
CA GLY A 84 -28.30 2.98 12.32
C GLY A 84 -28.70 2.96 13.79
N GLU A 85 -29.46 1.94 14.20
CA GLU A 85 -29.92 1.75 15.57
C GLU A 85 -28.80 1.20 16.48
N GLU A 86 -28.93 1.33 17.80
CA GLU A 86 -27.87 1.00 18.80
C GLU A 86 -27.31 -0.43 18.73
N THR A 87 -27.94 -1.35 18.01
CA THR A 87 -27.51 -2.76 17.92
C THR A 87 -26.66 -3.10 16.71
N ASP A 88 -26.60 -2.22 15.70
CA ASP A 88 -25.92 -2.52 14.44
C ASP A 88 -24.45 -2.06 14.49
N GLU A 89 -23.56 -2.96 14.90
CA GLU A 89 -22.11 -2.73 14.89
C GLU A 89 -21.48 -3.19 13.55
N PHE A 90 -21.02 -2.23 12.75
CA PHE A 90 -20.30 -2.51 11.51
C PHE A 90 -18.80 -2.57 11.78
N ASN A 91 -18.27 -3.79 11.88
CA ASN A 91 -16.88 -4.03 12.26
C ASN A 91 -15.94 -4.09 11.04
N ILE A 92 -14.73 -3.55 11.22
CA ILE A 92 -13.57 -3.73 10.36
C ILE A 92 -12.53 -4.51 11.14
N GLU A 93 -12.19 -5.68 10.61
CA GLU A 93 -11.26 -6.64 11.20
C GLU A 93 -10.13 -6.99 10.23
N ILE A 94 -9.07 -7.57 10.78
CA ILE A 94 -7.99 -8.16 9.96
C ILE A 94 -8.60 -9.20 9.01
N SER A 95 -8.08 -9.29 7.79
CA SER A 95 -8.53 -10.16 6.69
C SER A 95 -9.82 -9.74 5.97
N ASN A 96 -10.57 -8.75 6.47
CA ASN A 96 -11.69 -8.19 5.71
C ASN A 96 -11.20 -7.63 4.35
N GLU A 97 -12.02 -7.82 3.32
CA GLU A 97 -11.83 -7.16 2.03
C GLU A 97 -12.59 -5.83 2.04
N ILE A 98 -11.87 -4.74 1.81
CA ILE A 98 -12.31 -3.36 1.93
C ILE A 98 -12.30 -2.71 0.56
N ARG A 99 -13.42 -2.08 0.16
CA ARG A 99 -13.43 -1.09 -0.92
C ARG A 99 -13.05 0.26 -0.34
N PHE A 100 -11.98 0.85 -0.83
CA PHE A 100 -11.56 2.19 -0.43
C PHE A 100 -11.42 3.08 -1.66
N GLN A 101 -11.63 4.38 -1.46
CA GLN A 101 -11.34 5.38 -2.48
C GLN A 101 -9.92 5.91 -2.26
N VAL A 102 -9.12 5.96 -3.33
CA VAL A 102 -7.80 6.61 -3.32
C VAL A 102 -8.00 8.11 -3.16
N LEU A 103 -7.38 8.71 -2.13
CA LEU A 103 -7.36 10.16 -1.94
C LEU A 103 -6.10 10.78 -2.55
N SER A 104 -4.95 10.18 -2.28
CA SER A 104 -3.67 10.71 -2.76
C SER A 104 -2.64 9.60 -2.95
N VAL A 105 -1.70 9.83 -3.86
CA VAL A 105 -0.52 9.00 -4.04
C VAL A 105 0.71 9.88 -3.90
N SER A 106 1.63 9.50 -3.03
CA SER A 106 2.87 10.25 -2.78
C SER A 106 4.11 9.39 -3.03
N TYR A 107 5.17 10.05 -3.48
CA TYR A 107 6.47 9.45 -3.75
C TYR A 107 7.50 10.16 -2.87
N PRO A 108 7.68 9.71 -1.61
CA PRO A 108 8.60 10.36 -0.69
C PRO A 108 10.04 10.30 -1.22
N THR A 109 10.86 11.25 -0.80
CA THR A 109 12.29 11.24 -1.15
C THR A 109 12.99 10.10 -0.43
N ILE A 110 13.88 9.39 -1.15
CA ILE A 110 14.68 8.31 -0.59
C ILE A 110 15.53 8.87 0.57
N PRO A 111 15.41 8.33 1.79
CA PRO A 111 16.20 8.78 2.92
C PRO A 111 17.68 8.48 2.69
N VAL A 112 18.55 9.43 3.03
CA VAL A 112 20.02 9.24 2.95
C VAL A 112 20.50 8.29 4.04
N GLU A 113 19.86 8.34 5.22
CA GLU A 113 20.15 7.48 6.35
C GLU A 113 18.86 6.86 6.87
N GLN A 114 18.88 5.56 7.16
CA GLN A 114 17.81 4.86 7.84
C GLN A 114 18.36 4.15 9.07
N ALA A 115 17.74 4.41 10.22
CA ALA A 115 18.05 3.65 11.43
C ALA A 115 17.76 2.16 11.19
N LYS A 116 18.63 1.27 11.69
CA LYS A 116 18.52 -0.18 11.47
C LYS A 116 17.18 -0.79 11.90
N GLU A 117 16.47 -0.15 12.83
CA GLU A 117 15.18 -0.61 13.37
C GLU A 117 13.97 0.13 12.77
N SER A 118 14.19 1.02 11.80
CA SER A 118 13.10 1.72 11.13
C SER A 118 12.34 0.80 10.16
N LYS A 119 11.08 1.12 9.90
CA LYS A 119 10.31 0.44 8.84
C LYS A 119 11.02 0.62 7.48
N PRO A 120 11.00 -0.38 6.59
CA PRO A 120 11.53 -0.23 5.24
C PRO A 120 10.97 1.02 4.55
N PHE A 121 11.80 1.69 3.76
CA PHE A 121 11.36 2.84 2.98
C PHE A 121 10.26 2.43 1.99
N ALA A 122 9.14 3.14 2.02
CA ALA A 122 8.05 3.00 1.06
C ALA A 122 8.24 4.01 -0.09
N PRO A 123 8.65 3.60 -1.30
CA PRO A 123 8.88 4.51 -2.42
C PRO A 123 7.58 5.11 -3.00
N MET A 124 6.44 4.49 -2.72
CA MET A 124 5.12 4.98 -3.05
C MET A 124 4.21 4.74 -1.85
N VAL A 125 3.40 5.73 -1.50
CA VAL A 125 2.40 5.62 -0.44
C VAL A 125 1.04 6.03 -1.00
N VAL A 126 0.03 5.21 -0.75
CA VAL A 126 -1.36 5.47 -1.15
C VAL A 126 -2.16 5.78 0.10
N ASN A 127 -2.76 6.97 0.16
CA ASN A 127 -3.72 7.32 1.20
C ASN A 127 -5.13 7.16 0.64
N GLY A 128 -6.01 6.54 1.40
CA GLY A 128 -7.39 6.29 1.01
C GLY A 128 -8.42 6.77 2.03
N SER A 129 -9.68 6.62 1.65
CA SER A 129 -10.84 6.94 2.47
C SER A 129 -11.88 5.83 2.45
N LEU A 130 -12.61 5.73 3.56
CA LEU A 130 -13.83 4.95 3.73
C LEU A 130 -15.04 5.85 4.06
N TYR A 131 -14.90 7.18 3.95
CA TYR A 131 -15.88 8.15 4.42
C TYR A 131 -17.19 8.16 3.62
N HIS A 132 -17.15 7.74 2.35
CA HIS A 132 -18.31 7.78 1.46
C HIS A 132 -19.09 6.46 1.46
N GLU A 133 -20.39 6.54 1.14
CA GLU A 133 -21.26 5.37 0.99
C GLU A 133 -20.73 4.37 -0.06
N GLY A 134 -20.96 3.08 0.17
CA GLY A 134 -20.47 2.00 -0.70
C GLY A 134 -18.99 1.62 -0.50
N LEU A 135 -18.30 2.25 0.45
CA LEU A 135 -16.91 1.93 0.86
C LEU A 135 -16.88 1.12 2.16
N GLY A 136 -15.70 0.65 2.57
CA GLY A 136 -15.55 -0.24 3.73
C GLY A 136 -15.59 -1.72 3.35
N PRO A 137 -15.73 -2.63 4.33
CA PRO A 137 -15.92 -4.05 4.10
C PRO A 137 -16.98 -4.33 3.02
N VAL A 138 -16.63 -5.16 2.05
CA VAL A 138 -17.54 -5.55 0.96
C VAL A 138 -18.83 -6.16 1.52
N SER A 139 -18.74 -6.86 2.65
CA SER A 139 -19.87 -7.48 3.35
C SER A 139 -20.90 -6.51 3.91
N TRP A 140 -20.58 -5.20 4.04
CA TRP A 140 -21.57 -4.20 4.48
C TRP A 140 -22.63 -3.91 3.44
N TRP A 141 -22.38 -4.24 2.17
CA TRP A 141 -23.18 -3.82 1.02
C TRP A 141 -23.81 -4.98 0.24
N GLN A 142 -23.88 -6.16 0.86
CA GLN A 142 -24.44 -7.37 0.26
C GLN A 142 -25.87 -7.64 0.73
#